data_AF-M7NEG6-F1
#
_entry.id   AF-M7NEG6-F1
#
_cell.length_a   1.000
_cell.length_b   1.000
_cell.length_c   1.000
_cell.angle_alpha   90.00
_cell.angle_beta   90.00
_cell.angle_gamma   90.00
#
_symmetry.space_group_name_H-M   'P 1'
#
loop_
_entity.id
_entity.type
_entity.pdbx_description
1 polymer ?
#
loop_
_entity_poly.entity_id
_entity_poly.type
_entity_poly.pdbx_seq_one_letter_code
_entity_poly.pdbx_strand_id
1 'polypeptide(L)'
;MDRQQMLDYIAATARLYGVVPYEKVAEIYTEQTGEQAGAEEVRKLARESEKVRAESEFLVHDTIMQENEAELYLEVTKGKAFYVPEAEELLRYRDDHYVERTAQAKALEKFVTQRLLFDDGEVLELMGRIRSAANKAGGDAFQNLIAVLQAGDYIEQMDPDDFEDLMRYSAHMYNHVRSWTHRGHTPYEMGEEILLGMPRPELDEGVQEKVDYILALTHLWGIAPVTKVREVFNQHNGTSFADSDFAAVLKDPSAAEWLDRGFVHVKGDRFIHEELLEPEQFDYYSKQANGKPYYVPGKEELLLYGDADHYEVTPELEKFQRFAERKLFRGEEARAINWVDYAQYLAASNTPPAQAMGLLLDDEGIVFDDDKQANELIGLFFDMVNATRMWENRGHTPNELRESGTLKVLEGGTAGSAGAGQNVIAEKVGRNDPCPCGSGKKYKKCCGK
;
A
#
# COMPACT_ATOMS: atom_id res chain seq x y z
N MET A 1 47.43 -5.36 25.97
CA MET A 1 45.98 -5.50 26.09
C MET A 1 45.50 -4.72 27.29
N ASP A 2 44.85 -3.59 27.06
CA ASP A 2 44.06 -2.89 28.08
C ASP A 2 42.83 -3.73 28.45
N ARG A 3 42.76 -4.15 29.72
CA ARG A 3 41.68 -5.00 30.24
C ARG A 3 40.32 -4.33 30.12
N GLN A 4 40.21 -3.04 30.43
CA GLN A 4 38.92 -2.36 30.40
C GLN A 4 38.45 -2.18 28.96
N GLN A 5 39.37 -1.85 28.06
CA GLN A 5 39.06 -1.74 26.64
C GLN A 5 38.55 -3.07 26.07
N MET A 6 39.21 -4.20 26.38
CA MET A 6 38.73 -5.53 25.94
C MET A 6 37.33 -5.87 26.48
N LEU A 7 37.03 -5.53 27.74
CA LEU A 7 35.70 -5.71 28.31
C LEU A 7 34.63 -4.87 27.59
N ASP A 8 34.96 -3.66 27.17
CA ASP A 8 34.07 -2.81 26.38
C ASP A 8 33.80 -3.43 24.99
N TYR A 9 34.81 -4.02 24.34
CA TYR A 9 34.64 -4.75 23.06
C TYR A 9 33.79 -6.01 23.21
N ILE A 10 34.02 -6.78 24.28
CA ILE A 10 33.20 -7.97 24.60
C ILE A 10 31.72 -7.57 24.76
N ALA A 11 31.43 -6.50 25.50
CA ALA A 11 30.07 -6.03 25.71
C ALA A 11 29.44 -5.49 24.42
N ALA A 12 30.18 -4.69 23.65
CA ALA A 12 29.72 -4.10 22.40
C ALA A 12 29.41 -5.18 21.34
N THR A 13 30.32 -6.13 21.13
CA THR A 13 30.15 -7.20 20.14
C THR A 13 28.99 -8.15 20.49
N ALA A 14 28.83 -8.50 21.77
CA ALA A 14 27.68 -9.30 22.21
C ALA A 14 26.34 -8.60 21.91
N ARG A 15 26.27 -7.26 22.05
CA ARG A 15 25.05 -6.47 21.80
C ARG A 15 24.80 -6.12 20.34
N LEU A 16 25.84 -6.06 19.52
CA LEU A 16 25.72 -5.87 18.08
C LEU A 16 25.32 -7.17 17.38
N TYR A 17 25.86 -8.32 17.83
CA TYR A 17 25.72 -9.58 17.11
C TYR A 17 24.77 -10.59 17.77
N GLY A 18 24.42 -10.42 19.03
CA GLY A 18 23.62 -11.39 19.79
C GLY A 18 24.43 -12.62 20.19
N VAL A 19 24.98 -13.34 19.21
CA VAL A 19 25.88 -14.49 19.38
C VAL A 19 27.17 -14.26 18.58
N VAL A 20 28.33 -14.29 19.24
CA VAL A 20 29.62 -14.01 18.58
C VAL A 20 30.74 -14.95 19.08
N PRO A 21 31.49 -15.60 18.18
CA PRO A 21 32.66 -16.41 18.57
C PRO A 21 33.76 -15.57 19.23
N TYR A 22 34.48 -16.17 20.17
CA TYR A 22 35.59 -15.50 20.86
C TYR A 22 36.69 -15.05 19.90
N GLU A 23 36.94 -15.86 18.86
CA GLU A 23 37.90 -15.57 17.79
C GLU A 23 37.54 -14.28 17.06
N LYS A 24 36.25 -14.06 16.78
CA LYS A 24 35.80 -12.88 16.06
C LYS A 24 35.95 -11.61 16.90
N VAL A 25 35.71 -11.69 18.21
CA VAL A 25 35.96 -10.55 19.11
C VAL A 25 37.46 -10.23 19.19
N ALA A 26 38.31 -11.26 19.29
CA ALA A 26 39.76 -11.10 19.31
C ALA A 26 40.29 -10.49 17.99
N GLU A 27 39.75 -10.92 16.85
CA GLU A 27 40.03 -10.39 15.52
C GLU A 27 39.69 -8.89 15.45
N ILE A 28 38.44 -8.52 15.75
CA ILE A 28 37.98 -7.12 15.71
C ILE A 28 38.82 -6.24 16.64
N TYR A 29 39.07 -6.68 17.87
CA TYR A 29 39.90 -5.93 18.82
C TYR A 29 41.32 -5.72 18.29
N THR A 30 41.94 -6.78 17.77
CA THR A 30 43.32 -6.71 17.26
C THR A 30 43.42 -5.79 16.04
N GLU A 31 42.46 -5.88 15.12
CA GLU A 31 42.41 -5.03 13.93
C GLU A 31 42.21 -3.56 14.25
N GLN A 32 41.33 -3.25 15.21
CA GLN A 32 40.97 -1.87 15.55
C GLN A 32 41.95 -1.18 16.51
N THR A 33 42.65 -1.95 17.36
CA THR A 33 43.58 -1.38 18.36
C THR A 33 45.06 -1.58 18.02
N GLY A 34 45.38 -2.56 17.17
CA GLY A 34 46.75 -3.02 16.92
C GLY A 34 47.33 -3.88 18.05
N GLU A 35 46.59 -4.11 19.14
CA GLU A 35 47.03 -4.96 20.25
C GLU A 35 46.57 -6.41 20.03
N GLN A 36 47.50 -7.37 19.99
CA GLN A 36 47.13 -8.78 19.80
C GLN A 36 46.31 -9.32 20.97
N ALA A 37 45.21 -10.00 20.64
CA ALA A 37 44.37 -10.72 21.58
C ALA A 37 44.08 -12.15 21.06
N GLY A 38 43.96 -13.11 21.99
CA GLY A 38 43.56 -14.49 21.68
C GLY A 38 42.14 -14.84 22.16
N ALA A 39 41.49 -15.81 21.51
CA ALA A 39 40.14 -16.27 21.87
C ALA A 39 40.02 -16.73 23.34
N GLU A 40 41.02 -17.46 23.87
CA GLU A 40 41.01 -17.90 25.27
C GLU A 40 41.11 -16.73 26.27
N GLU A 41 41.79 -15.65 25.88
CA GLU A 41 41.90 -14.44 26.70
C GLU A 41 40.56 -13.69 26.73
N VAL A 42 39.92 -13.54 25.58
CA VAL A 42 38.55 -12.98 25.46
C VAL A 42 37.59 -13.80 26.32
N ARG A 43 37.63 -15.14 26.20
CA ARG A 43 36.78 -16.05 26.97
C ARG A 43 36.99 -15.92 28.47
N LYS A 44 38.24 -15.85 28.92
CA LYS A 44 38.57 -15.67 30.33
C LYS A 44 38.01 -14.35 30.87
N LEU A 45 38.21 -13.25 30.15
CA LEU A 45 37.70 -11.94 30.55
C LEU A 45 36.18 -11.86 30.51
N ALA A 46 35.54 -12.50 29.53
CA ALA A 46 34.08 -12.55 29.44
C ALA A 46 33.45 -13.26 30.63
N ARG A 47 34.06 -14.33 31.16
CA ARG A 47 33.60 -15.01 32.39
C ARG A 47 33.68 -14.14 33.64
N GLU A 48 34.57 -13.15 33.65
CA GLU A 48 34.70 -12.17 34.73
C GLU A 48 33.72 -10.99 34.57
N SER A 49 33.04 -10.88 33.43
CA SER A 49 32.10 -9.80 33.15
C SER A 49 30.70 -10.15 33.63
N GLU A 50 30.07 -9.25 34.36
CA GLU A 50 28.64 -9.35 34.69
C GLU A 50 27.72 -8.92 33.52
N LYS A 51 28.30 -8.37 32.45
CA LYS A 51 27.56 -7.73 31.35
C LYS A 51 27.28 -8.65 30.15
N VAL A 52 27.88 -9.84 30.10
CA VAL A 52 27.74 -10.82 29.02
C VAL A 52 27.78 -12.24 29.56
N ARG A 53 27.24 -13.21 28.82
CA ARG A 53 27.41 -14.63 29.12
C ARG A 53 28.42 -15.28 28.20
N ALA A 54 29.29 -16.10 28.80
CA ALA A 54 30.38 -16.79 28.15
C ALA A 54 30.08 -18.30 28.09
N GLU A 55 29.71 -18.79 26.91
CA GLU A 55 29.46 -20.21 26.66
C GLU A 55 30.75 -20.97 26.30
N SER A 56 30.64 -22.26 25.95
CA SER A 56 31.80 -23.07 25.60
C SER A 56 32.60 -22.49 24.43
N GLU A 57 31.92 -22.02 23.38
CA GLU A 57 32.54 -21.63 22.10
C GLU A 57 32.22 -20.20 21.65
N PHE A 58 31.27 -19.52 22.30
CA PHE A 58 30.84 -18.18 21.89
C PHE A 58 30.41 -17.33 23.09
N LEU A 59 30.35 -16.02 22.86
CA LEU A 59 29.64 -15.06 23.68
C LEU A 59 28.19 -14.98 23.22
N VAL A 60 27.30 -14.76 24.17
CA VAL A 60 25.87 -14.64 23.91
C VAL A 60 25.25 -13.56 24.78
N HIS A 61 24.35 -12.79 24.17
CA HIS A 61 23.57 -11.77 24.83
C HIS A 61 22.59 -12.39 25.85
N ASP A 62 22.41 -11.75 27.01
CA ASP A 62 21.61 -12.28 28.12
C ASP A 62 20.15 -12.61 27.71
N THR A 63 19.53 -11.82 26.83
CA THR A 63 18.17 -12.07 26.31
C THR A 63 18.07 -13.42 25.60
N ILE A 64 18.97 -13.70 24.65
CA ILE A 64 18.98 -14.96 23.87
C ILE A 64 19.15 -16.17 24.81
N MET A 65 19.95 -16.02 25.87
CA MET A 65 20.14 -17.07 26.86
C MET A 65 18.90 -17.31 27.72
N GLN A 66 18.23 -16.25 28.15
CA GLN A 66 17.02 -16.35 28.97
C GLN A 66 15.89 -17.05 28.19
N GLU A 67 15.84 -16.85 26.89
CA GLU A 67 14.87 -17.48 25.98
C GLU A 67 15.33 -18.88 25.50
N ASN A 68 16.57 -19.28 25.81
CA ASN A 68 17.18 -20.55 25.38
C ASN A 68 17.22 -20.69 23.84
N GLU A 69 17.53 -19.60 23.13
CA GLU A 69 17.48 -19.50 21.67
C GLU A 69 18.87 -19.49 20.99
N ALA A 70 19.96 -19.67 21.73
CA ALA A 70 21.32 -19.55 21.17
C ALA A 70 21.56 -20.42 19.92
N GLU A 71 21.01 -21.64 19.89
CA GLU A 71 21.09 -22.54 18.73
C GLU A 71 20.35 -21.99 17.51
N LEU A 72 19.17 -21.39 17.71
CA LEU A 72 18.38 -20.77 16.65
C LEU A 72 19.17 -19.62 16.00
N TYR A 73 19.79 -18.76 16.80
CA TYR A 73 20.62 -17.66 16.29
C TYR A 73 21.84 -18.16 15.52
N LEU A 74 22.50 -19.23 15.98
CA LEU A 74 23.60 -19.85 15.24
C LEU A 74 23.15 -20.42 13.89
N GLU A 75 21.94 -20.98 13.82
CA GLU A 75 21.36 -21.51 12.59
C GLU A 75 21.02 -20.40 11.59
N VAL A 76 20.24 -19.39 11.98
CA VAL A 76 19.77 -18.33 11.06
C VAL A 76 20.90 -17.41 10.58
N THR A 77 21.99 -17.31 11.34
CA THR A 77 23.16 -16.50 10.96
C THR A 77 24.24 -17.30 10.23
N LYS A 78 24.02 -18.59 9.97
CA LYS A 78 25.01 -19.47 9.35
C LYS A 78 25.37 -19.00 7.94
N GLY A 79 26.66 -18.78 7.71
CA GLY A 79 27.17 -18.34 6.41
C GLY A 79 27.03 -16.83 6.13
N LYS A 80 26.39 -16.07 7.03
CA LYS A 80 26.36 -14.60 6.95
C LYS A 80 27.69 -14.02 7.43
N ALA A 81 28.21 -13.03 6.71
CA ALA A 81 29.41 -12.29 7.14
C ALA A 81 29.07 -11.34 8.30
N PHE A 82 30.07 -10.99 9.11
CA PHE A 82 29.91 -9.98 10.15
C PHE A 82 30.04 -8.58 9.56
N TYR A 83 29.08 -7.71 9.87
CA TYR A 83 29.26 -6.28 9.75
C TYR A 83 30.25 -5.80 10.83
N VAL A 84 31.36 -5.19 10.44
CA VAL A 84 32.36 -4.64 11.37
C VAL A 84 32.38 -3.12 11.22
N PRO A 85 31.75 -2.35 12.13
CA PRO A 85 31.79 -0.90 12.09
C PRO A 85 33.14 -0.36 12.58
N GLU A 86 33.36 0.94 12.39
CA GLU A 86 34.50 1.65 13.00
C GLU A 86 34.48 1.53 14.53
N ALA A 87 35.65 1.61 15.17
CA ALA A 87 35.80 1.38 16.61
C ALA A 87 34.91 2.32 17.46
N GLU A 88 34.82 3.60 17.09
CA GLU A 88 33.96 4.56 17.80
C GLU A 88 32.48 4.24 17.69
N GLU A 89 32.04 3.64 16.59
CA GLU A 89 30.66 3.19 16.40
C GLU A 89 30.39 1.90 17.18
N LEU A 90 31.27 0.90 17.07
CA LEU A 90 31.17 -0.36 17.81
C LEU A 90 31.03 -0.10 19.31
N LEU A 91 31.90 0.77 19.86
CA LEU A 91 31.93 1.03 21.29
C LEU A 91 30.67 1.75 21.82
N ARG A 92 29.78 2.27 20.96
CA ARG A 92 28.47 2.80 21.40
C ARG A 92 27.55 1.69 21.89
N TYR A 93 27.66 0.49 21.34
CA TYR A 93 26.90 -0.69 21.79
C TYR A 93 27.27 -1.17 23.19
N ARG A 94 28.25 -0.54 23.87
CA ARG A 94 28.47 -0.77 25.31
C ARG A 94 27.34 -0.23 26.19
N ASP A 95 26.48 0.62 25.63
CA ASP A 95 25.21 1.04 26.22
C ASP A 95 24.11 0.13 25.66
N ASP A 96 23.33 -0.52 26.53
CA ASP A 96 22.25 -1.42 26.13
C ASP A 96 21.05 -0.65 25.55
N HIS A 97 20.88 0.61 25.94
CA HIS A 97 19.86 1.53 25.42
C HIS A 97 20.30 2.25 24.15
N TYR A 98 21.50 1.94 23.64
CA TYR A 98 21.96 2.55 22.40
C TYR A 98 21.04 2.16 21.24
N VAL A 99 20.57 3.19 20.53
CA VAL A 99 19.86 3.08 19.26
C VAL A 99 20.51 4.03 18.26
N GLU A 100 20.71 3.53 17.06
CA GLU A 100 21.34 4.24 15.96
C GLU A 100 20.47 5.44 15.55
N ARG A 101 21.06 6.64 15.56
CA ARG A 101 20.38 7.89 15.19
C ARG A 101 20.39 8.09 13.66
N THR A 102 19.87 7.10 12.94
CA THR A 102 19.66 7.13 11.48
C THR A 102 18.66 8.22 11.07
N ALA A 103 18.55 8.51 9.78
CA ALA A 103 17.55 9.46 9.29
C ALA A 103 16.12 8.97 9.59
N GLN A 104 15.89 7.67 9.49
CA GLN A 104 14.61 7.01 9.74
C GLN A 104 14.26 7.01 11.23
N ALA A 105 15.23 6.73 12.10
CA ALA A 105 15.07 6.85 13.55
C ALA A 105 14.66 8.27 13.97
N LYS A 106 15.29 9.30 13.39
CA LYS A 106 14.94 10.71 13.64
C LYS A 106 13.58 11.09 13.07
N ALA A 107 13.17 10.50 11.95
CA ALA A 107 11.86 10.72 11.36
C ALA A 107 10.75 10.15 12.26
N LEU A 108 10.94 8.92 12.77
CA LEU A 108 10.05 8.33 13.77
C LEU A 108 9.97 9.20 15.02
N GLU A 109 11.12 9.57 15.62
CA GLU A 109 11.19 10.44 16.80
C GLU A 109 10.42 11.76 16.58
N LYS A 110 10.66 12.43 15.44
CA LYS A 110 9.94 13.66 15.10
C LYS A 110 8.42 13.44 15.05
N PHE A 111 7.98 12.40 14.35
CA PHE A 111 6.57 12.07 14.23
C PHE A 111 5.92 11.80 15.59
N VAL A 112 6.47 10.89 16.39
CA VAL A 112 5.85 10.50 17.66
C VAL A 112 5.88 11.64 18.69
N THR A 113 6.92 12.48 18.69
CA THR A 113 6.97 13.64 19.60
C THR A 113 6.03 14.76 19.18
N GLN A 114 5.90 15.04 17.88
CA GLN A 114 5.11 16.18 17.40
C GLN A 114 3.63 15.87 17.26
N ARG A 115 3.31 14.65 16.82
CA ARG A 115 1.94 14.24 16.50
C ARG A 115 1.31 13.39 17.59
N LEU A 116 2.06 12.39 18.08
CA LEU A 116 1.57 11.51 19.15
C LEU A 116 1.90 12.03 20.55
N LEU A 117 2.65 13.14 20.64
CA LEU A 117 3.04 13.82 21.88
C LEU A 117 3.83 12.95 22.86
N PHE A 118 4.60 11.97 22.35
CA PHE A 118 5.46 11.12 23.18
C PHE A 118 6.55 11.94 23.86
N ASP A 119 6.80 11.66 25.14
CA ASP A 119 7.95 12.18 25.86
C ASP A 119 9.25 11.43 25.51
N ASP A 120 10.40 11.95 25.94
CA ASP A 120 11.71 11.38 25.62
C ASP A 120 11.85 9.91 26.08
N GLY A 121 11.17 9.52 27.16
CA GLY A 121 11.17 8.17 27.70
C GLY A 121 10.36 7.22 26.81
N GLU A 122 9.16 7.63 26.42
CA GLU A 122 8.28 6.89 25.52
C GLU A 122 8.93 6.70 24.13
N VAL A 123 9.60 7.73 23.61
CA VAL A 123 10.39 7.64 22.37
C VAL A 123 11.48 6.57 22.49
N LEU A 124 12.28 6.62 23.56
CA LEU A 124 13.37 5.66 23.77
C LEU A 124 12.85 4.24 23.93
N GLU A 125 11.73 4.05 24.65
CA GLU A 125 11.09 2.74 24.80
C GLU A 125 10.62 2.19 23.44
N LEU A 126 9.88 2.98 22.66
CA LEU A 126 9.41 2.59 21.32
C LEU A 126 10.58 2.20 20.41
N MET A 127 11.61 3.03 20.35
CA MET A 127 12.80 2.76 19.55
C MET A 127 13.52 1.47 19.98
N GLY A 128 13.62 1.23 21.29
CA GLY A 128 14.16 -0.01 21.85
C GLY A 128 13.33 -1.24 21.49
N ARG A 129 12.00 -1.12 21.50
CA ARG A 129 11.07 -2.18 21.10
C ARG A 129 11.18 -2.52 19.62
N ILE A 130 11.29 -1.52 18.75
CA ILE A 130 11.52 -1.73 17.31
C ILE A 130 12.84 -2.44 17.07
N ARG A 131 13.92 -2.03 17.75
CA ARG A 131 15.22 -2.73 17.70
C ARG A 131 15.11 -4.17 18.21
N SER A 132 14.36 -4.41 19.27
CA SER A 132 14.08 -5.75 19.80
C SER A 132 13.37 -6.63 18.75
N ALA A 133 12.38 -6.09 18.04
CA ALA A 133 11.74 -6.79 16.94
C ALA A 133 12.72 -7.14 15.81
N ALA A 134 13.65 -6.24 15.48
CA ALA A 134 14.67 -6.49 14.46
C ALA A 134 15.66 -7.58 14.87
N ASN A 135 15.80 -7.84 16.17
CA ASN A 135 16.69 -8.86 16.70
C ASN A 135 16.06 -10.25 16.79
N LYS A 136 14.73 -10.41 16.68
CA LYS A 136 14.07 -11.72 16.82
C LYS A 136 14.44 -12.68 15.69
N ALA A 137 14.92 -13.87 16.05
CA ALA A 137 15.25 -14.92 15.09
C ALA A 137 14.04 -15.72 14.59
N GLY A 138 13.00 -15.84 15.43
CA GLY A 138 11.75 -16.50 15.06
C GLY A 138 10.71 -15.55 14.50
N GLY A 139 9.82 -16.08 13.66
CA GLY A 139 8.65 -15.37 13.15
C GLY A 139 8.93 -14.50 11.92
N ASP A 140 7.85 -13.99 11.35
CA ASP A 140 7.87 -13.05 10.23
C ASP A 140 8.27 -11.64 10.71
N ALA A 141 9.10 -10.94 9.94
CA ALA A 141 9.65 -9.62 10.32
C ALA A 141 8.53 -8.59 10.57
N PHE A 142 7.51 -8.58 9.70
CA PHE A 142 6.38 -7.67 9.82
C PHE A 142 5.51 -8.03 11.04
N GLN A 143 5.27 -9.32 11.28
CA GLN A 143 4.57 -9.76 12.50
C GLN A 143 5.34 -9.42 13.79
N ASN A 144 6.67 -9.54 13.78
CA ASN A 144 7.51 -9.16 14.91
C ASN A 144 7.39 -7.66 15.20
N LEU A 145 7.40 -6.83 14.16
CA LEU A 145 7.20 -5.39 14.29
C LEU A 145 5.79 -5.06 14.82
N ILE A 146 4.74 -5.64 14.24
CA ILE A 146 3.36 -5.42 14.69
C ILE A 146 3.22 -5.80 16.16
N ALA A 147 3.74 -6.95 16.57
CA ALA A 147 3.61 -7.42 17.95
C ALA A 147 4.25 -6.45 18.96
N VAL A 148 5.42 -5.87 18.64
CA VAL A 148 6.06 -4.90 19.53
C VAL A 148 5.39 -3.54 19.49
N LEU A 149 4.77 -3.14 18.38
CA LEU A 149 3.95 -1.92 18.35
C LEU A 149 2.70 -2.14 19.20
N GLN A 150 2.02 -3.27 19.02
CA GLN A 150 0.75 -3.64 19.66
C GLN A 150 0.78 -3.77 21.18
N ALA A 151 1.93 -4.12 21.75
CA ALA A 151 2.06 -4.22 23.20
C ALA A 151 2.29 -2.87 23.90
N GLY A 152 2.14 -1.74 23.19
CA GLY A 152 2.33 -0.39 23.74
C GLY A 152 1.05 0.11 24.40
N ASP A 153 1.16 0.72 25.59
CA ASP A 153 0.00 1.19 26.36
C ASP A 153 -0.74 2.38 25.67
N TYR A 154 -0.17 2.94 24.60
CA TYR A 154 -0.68 4.07 23.83
C TYR A 154 -1.71 3.71 22.75
N ILE A 155 -1.94 2.42 22.46
CA ILE A 155 -2.74 2.02 21.27
C ILE A 155 -4.23 2.13 21.47
N GLU A 156 -4.74 1.85 22.68
CA GLU A 156 -6.19 1.83 22.92
C GLU A 156 -6.87 3.18 22.64
N GLN A 157 -6.10 4.26 22.58
CA GLN A 157 -6.58 5.63 22.36
C GLN A 157 -6.07 6.25 21.05
N MET A 158 -5.34 5.48 20.22
CA MET A 158 -4.73 5.99 18.99
C MET A 158 -5.73 5.96 17.84
N ASP A 159 -5.74 7.03 17.04
CA ASP A 159 -6.49 7.07 15.79
C ASP A 159 -5.93 6.01 14.79
N PRO A 160 -6.78 5.33 14.01
CA PRO A 160 -6.31 4.35 13.04
C PRO A 160 -5.27 4.87 12.05
N ASP A 161 -5.40 6.12 11.58
CA ASP A 161 -4.45 6.73 10.64
C ASP A 161 -3.10 6.99 11.32
N ASP A 162 -3.14 7.43 12.57
CA ASP A 162 -1.94 7.63 13.39
C ASP A 162 -1.21 6.30 13.67
N PHE A 163 -1.95 5.21 13.88
CA PHE A 163 -1.35 3.88 14.06
C PHE A 163 -0.75 3.36 12.75
N GLU A 164 -1.39 3.61 11.61
CA GLU A 164 -0.83 3.28 10.30
C GLU A 164 0.48 4.03 10.05
N ASP A 165 0.52 5.34 10.31
CA ASP A 165 1.72 6.15 10.18
C ASP A 165 2.82 5.71 11.15
N LEU A 166 2.47 5.38 12.40
CA LEU A 166 3.39 4.79 13.37
C LEU A 166 3.99 3.48 12.83
N MET A 167 3.17 2.59 12.26
CA MET A 167 3.63 1.35 11.66
C MET A 167 4.61 1.60 10.52
N ARG A 168 4.30 2.55 9.63
CA ARG A 168 5.17 2.93 8.50
C ARG A 168 6.50 3.50 8.97
N TYR A 169 6.51 4.53 9.84
CA TYR A 169 7.75 5.08 10.39
C TYR A 169 8.58 4.02 11.14
N SER A 170 7.91 3.15 11.88
CA SER A 170 8.57 2.07 12.62
C SER A 170 9.18 1.02 11.68
N ALA A 171 8.52 0.69 10.57
CA ALA A 171 9.07 -0.20 9.54
C ALA A 171 10.32 0.41 8.88
N HIS A 172 10.29 1.71 8.57
CA HIS A 172 11.46 2.41 8.03
C HIS A 172 12.63 2.41 9.01
N MET A 173 12.38 2.62 10.29
CA MET A 173 13.42 2.49 11.32
C MET A 173 13.93 1.05 11.43
N TYR A 174 13.02 0.07 11.52
CA TYR A 174 13.33 -1.37 11.60
C TYR A 174 14.30 -1.81 10.51
N ASN A 175 14.04 -1.37 9.27
CA ASN A 175 14.87 -1.72 8.11
C ASN A 175 16.31 -1.19 8.19
N HIS A 176 16.56 -0.18 9.04
CA HIS A 176 17.81 0.56 9.13
C HIS A 176 18.51 0.43 10.50
N VAL A 177 18.04 -0.45 11.38
CA VAL A 177 18.74 -0.80 12.63
C VAL A 177 19.53 -2.11 12.45
N ARG A 178 20.63 -2.23 13.17
CA ARG A 178 21.52 -3.39 13.11
C ARG A 178 20.86 -4.57 13.84
N SER A 179 20.92 -5.75 13.22
CA SER A 179 20.18 -6.93 13.67
C SER A 179 21.09 -8.11 14.02
N TRP A 180 20.76 -8.80 15.11
CA TRP A 180 21.44 -10.03 15.54
C TRP A 180 21.34 -11.15 14.50
N THR A 181 20.18 -11.32 13.87
CA THR A 181 19.92 -12.36 12.85
C THR A 181 20.69 -12.12 11.55
N HIS A 182 21.26 -10.92 11.42
CA HIS A 182 22.03 -10.46 10.27
C HIS A 182 23.50 -10.20 10.60
N ARG A 183 24.02 -10.70 11.74
CA ARG A 183 25.42 -10.49 12.15
C ARG A 183 25.81 -9.00 12.15
N GLY A 184 24.88 -8.16 12.60
CA GLY A 184 25.06 -6.71 12.65
C GLY A 184 24.79 -5.99 11.33
N HIS A 185 24.41 -6.65 10.24
CA HIS A 185 23.84 -5.93 9.09
C HIS A 185 22.42 -5.44 9.39
N THR A 186 21.92 -4.46 8.62
CA THR A 186 20.51 -4.06 8.69
C THR A 186 19.66 -4.93 7.75
N PRO A 187 18.34 -5.08 7.98
CA PRO A 187 17.48 -5.77 7.02
C PRO A 187 17.55 -5.20 5.60
N TYR A 188 17.67 -3.87 5.47
CA TYR A 188 17.83 -3.19 4.18
C TYR A 188 19.12 -3.59 3.45
N GLU A 189 20.25 -3.70 4.15
CA GLU A 189 21.52 -4.14 3.55
C GLU A 189 21.45 -5.60 3.05
N MET A 190 20.53 -6.38 3.61
CA MET A 190 20.35 -7.81 3.33
C MET A 190 19.25 -8.07 2.28
N GLY A 191 18.48 -7.06 1.88
CA GLY A 191 17.32 -7.22 1.01
C GLY A 191 16.14 -7.93 1.69
N GLU A 192 16.06 -7.83 3.01
CA GLU A 192 15.02 -8.42 3.87
C GLU A 192 14.14 -7.33 4.52
N GLU A 193 13.98 -6.18 3.85
CA GLU A 193 13.23 -5.05 4.37
C GLU A 193 11.71 -5.27 4.40
N ILE A 194 11.06 -4.67 5.39
CA ILE A 194 9.60 -4.49 5.41
C ILE A 194 9.24 -3.40 4.40
N LEU A 195 8.56 -3.77 3.32
CA LEU A 195 8.16 -2.85 2.25
C LEU A 195 6.84 -2.14 2.57
N LEU A 196 6.91 -1.13 3.45
CA LEU A 196 5.82 -0.17 3.64
C LEU A 196 6.24 1.20 3.11
N GLY A 197 5.39 1.82 2.28
CA GLY A 197 5.60 3.22 1.86
C GLY A 197 5.67 4.16 3.06
N MET A 198 6.45 5.24 2.96
CA MET A 198 6.48 6.30 3.98
C MET A 198 5.07 6.88 4.19
N PRO A 199 4.75 7.42 5.38
CA PRO A 199 3.54 8.21 5.63
C PRO A 199 3.36 9.33 4.62
N ARG A 200 2.11 9.72 4.37
CA ARG A 200 1.86 10.90 3.52
C ARG A 200 2.38 12.15 4.26
N PRO A 201 3.02 13.10 3.56
CA PRO A 201 3.55 14.29 4.20
C PRO A 201 2.41 15.13 4.80
N GLU A 202 2.61 15.71 5.98
CA GLU A 202 1.59 16.60 6.56
C GLU A 202 1.36 17.83 5.66
N LEU A 203 0.09 18.20 5.52
CA LEU A 203 -0.34 19.39 4.78
C LEU A 203 -0.95 20.40 5.75
N ASP A 204 -0.76 21.69 5.47
CA ASP A 204 -1.55 22.74 6.12
C ASP A 204 -3.05 22.45 5.90
N GLU A 205 -3.89 22.68 6.91
CA GLU A 205 -5.33 22.36 6.86
C GLU A 205 -6.03 22.90 5.60
N GLY A 206 -5.72 24.15 5.22
CA GLY A 206 -6.27 24.76 4.02
C GLY A 206 -5.74 24.20 2.71
N VAL A 207 -4.59 23.51 2.71
CA VAL A 207 -4.04 22.77 1.55
C VAL A 207 -4.66 21.38 1.51
N GLN A 208 -4.75 20.69 2.65
CA GLN A 208 -5.39 19.38 2.77
C GLN A 208 -6.81 19.40 2.21
N GLU A 209 -7.65 20.36 2.65
CA GLU A 209 -9.04 20.42 2.17
C GLU A 209 -9.13 20.62 0.65
N LYS A 210 -8.18 21.34 0.03
CA LYS A 210 -8.15 21.48 -1.43
C LYS A 210 -7.71 20.17 -2.10
N VAL A 211 -6.72 19.49 -1.54
CA VAL A 211 -6.26 18.17 -2.02
C VAL A 211 -7.39 17.15 -1.96
N ASP A 212 -8.15 17.11 -0.86
CA ASP A 212 -9.27 16.17 -0.71
C ASP A 212 -10.34 16.36 -1.79
N TYR A 213 -10.70 17.63 -2.10
CA TYR A 213 -11.62 17.93 -3.20
C TYR A 213 -11.03 17.57 -4.57
N ILE A 214 -9.73 17.77 -4.77
CA ILE A 214 -9.06 17.39 -6.03
C ILE A 214 -9.13 15.88 -6.22
N LEU A 215 -8.78 15.10 -5.20
CA LEU A 215 -8.84 13.63 -5.21
C LEU A 215 -10.28 13.17 -5.48
N ALA A 216 -11.23 13.59 -4.64
CA ALA A 216 -12.62 13.19 -4.74
C ALA A 216 -13.25 13.46 -6.11
N LEU A 217 -13.07 14.68 -6.63
CA LEU A 217 -13.64 15.04 -7.94
C LEU A 217 -12.90 14.36 -9.09
N THR A 218 -11.62 14.05 -8.95
CA THR A 218 -10.88 13.32 -9.98
C THR A 218 -11.28 11.85 -10.00
N HIS A 219 -11.45 11.19 -8.84
CA HIS A 219 -11.97 9.83 -8.77
C HIS A 219 -13.42 9.72 -9.28
N LEU A 220 -14.26 10.73 -9.02
CA LEU A 220 -15.64 10.75 -9.49
C LEU A 220 -15.77 11.05 -10.99
N TRP A 221 -14.94 11.94 -11.55
CA TRP A 221 -15.07 12.40 -12.94
C TRP A 221 -14.04 11.83 -13.91
N GLY A 222 -12.96 11.22 -13.41
CA GLY A 222 -11.77 10.80 -14.16
C GLY A 222 -10.90 11.98 -14.61
N ILE A 223 -11.51 13.02 -15.20
CA ILE A 223 -10.84 14.25 -15.65
C ILE A 223 -11.53 15.45 -15.00
N ALA A 224 -10.89 16.07 -14.02
CA ALA A 224 -11.42 17.21 -13.28
C ALA A 224 -10.72 18.52 -13.69
N PRO A 225 -11.41 19.45 -14.37
CA PRO A 225 -10.85 20.79 -14.63
C PRO A 225 -10.65 21.57 -13.34
N VAL A 226 -9.53 22.29 -13.22
CA VAL A 226 -9.21 23.14 -12.05
C VAL A 226 -10.35 24.11 -11.74
N THR A 227 -10.95 24.70 -12.78
CA THR A 227 -12.07 25.63 -12.67
C THR A 227 -13.31 25.00 -12.03
N LYS A 228 -13.60 23.73 -12.34
CA LYS A 228 -14.73 22.99 -11.78
C LYS A 228 -14.48 22.55 -10.34
N VAL A 229 -13.27 22.07 -10.03
CA VAL A 229 -12.88 21.75 -8.66
C VAL A 229 -13.06 22.98 -7.75
N ARG A 230 -12.55 24.13 -8.19
CA ARG A 230 -12.71 25.40 -7.47
C ARG A 230 -14.17 25.81 -7.31
N GLU A 231 -14.99 25.70 -8.36
CA GLU A 231 -16.43 26.02 -8.30
C GLU A 231 -17.14 25.20 -7.23
N VAL A 232 -16.93 23.88 -7.23
CA VAL A 232 -17.54 22.97 -6.25
C VAL A 232 -17.04 23.27 -4.84
N PHE A 233 -15.72 23.42 -4.66
CA PHE A 233 -15.12 23.78 -3.38
C PHE A 233 -15.73 25.06 -2.80
N ASN A 234 -15.79 26.12 -3.60
CA ASN A 234 -16.35 27.41 -3.17
C ASN A 234 -17.84 27.30 -2.83
N GLN A 235 -18.60 26.52 -3.61
CA GLN A 235 -20.02 26.29 -3.36
C GLN A 235 -20.25 25.56 -2.03
N HIS A 236 -19.49 24.50 -1.76
CA HIS A 236 -19.64 23.70 -0.54
C HIS A 236 -19.17 24.42 0.72
N ASN A 237 -18.11 25.24 0.60
CA ASN A 237 -17.49 25.91 1.74
C ASN A 237 -17.94 27.37 1.93
N GLY A 238 -18.75 27.92 1.02
CA GLY A 238 -19.16 29.32 1.06
C GLY A 238 -18.00 30.31 0.88
N THR A 239 -16.95 29.89 0.16
CA THR A 239 -15.73 30.67 -0.06
C THR A 239 -15.68 31.32 -1.45
N SER A 240 -14.64 32.11 -1.71
CA SER A 240 -14.45 32.81 -3.00
C SER A 240 -13.00 32.73 -3.51
N PHE A 241 -12.39 31.55 -3.42
CA PHE A 241 -11.04 31.31 -3.95
C PHE A 241 -11.00 31.43 -5.48
N ALA A 242 -9.87 31.87 -6.00
CA ALA A 242 -9.55 31.96 -7.42
C ALA A 242 -8.77 30.73 -7.90
N ASP A 243 -8.66 30.53 -9.22
CA ASP A 243 -7.92 29.38 -9.79
C ASP A 243 -6.44 29.38 -9.36
N SER A 244 -5.87 30.56 -9.11
CA SER A 244 -4.50 30.72 -8.60
C SER A 244 -4.28 30.09 -7.22
N ASP A 245 -5.32 30.00 -6.39
CA ASP A 245 -5.24 29.41 -5.06
C ASP A 245 -5.12 27.88 -5.14
N PHE A 246 -5.73 27.27 -6.16
CA PHE A 246 -5.55 25.84 -6.47
C PHE A 246 -4.22 25.58 -7.18
N ALA A 247 -3.77 26.52 -8.03
CA ALA A 247 -2.45 26.44 -8.65
C ALA A 247 -1.29 26.56 -7.63
N ALA A 248 -1.53 27.10 -6.43
CA ALA A 248 -0.55 27.10 -5.35
C ALA A 248 -0.39 25.70 -4.71
N VAL A 249 -1.47 24.93 -4.57
CA VAL A 249 -1.43 23.52 -4.13
C VAL A 249 -0.52 22.70 -5.05
N LEU A 250 -0.61 22.96 -6.36
CA LEU A 250 0.22 22.30 -7.38
C LEU A 250 1.73 22.60 -7.27
N LYS A 251 2.14 23.61 -6.49
CA LYS A 251 3.54 23.97 -6.27
C LYS A 251 4.08 23.43 -4.96
N ASP A 252 3.21 22.90 -4.11
CA ASP A 252 3.59 22.28 -2.85
C ASP A 252 4.04 20.83 -3.13
N PRO A 253 5.30 20.47 -2.85
CA PRO A 253 5.81 19.11 -3.08
C PRO A 253 5.05 18.05 -2.28
N SER A 254 4.61 18.39 -1.06
CA SER A 254 3.83 17.47 -0.22
C SER A 254 2.47 17.23 -0.84
N ALA A 255 1.79 18.27 -1.31
CA ALA A 255 0.50 18.11 -1.97
C ALA A 255 0.64 17.33 -3.30
N ALA A 256 1.72 17.54 -4.05
CA ALA A 256 2.01 16.76 -5.23
C ALA A 256 2.17 15.26 -4.91
N GLU A 257 2.85 14.91 -3.82
CA GLU A 257 2.97 13.52 -3.35
C GLU A 257 1.61 12.93 -2.95
N TRP A 258 0.74 13.70 -2.29
CA TRP A 258 -0.63 13.27 -2.00
C TRP A 258 -1.42 12.92 -3.25
N LEU A 259 -1.36 13.78 -4.27
CA LEU A 259 -2.07 13.56 -5.53
C LEU A 259 -1.52 12.34 -6.27
N ASP A 260 -0.19 12.21 -6.36
CA ASP A 260 0.47 11.07 -7.01
C ASP A 260 0.09 9.74 -6.33
N ARG A 261 0.11 9.69 -5.00
CA ARG A 261 -0.32 8.52 -4.22
C ARG A 261 -1.83 8.26 -4.23
N GLY A 262 -2.61 9.24 -4.70
CA GLY A 262 -4.02 9.08 -5.01
C GLY A 262 -4.27 8.82 -6.50
N PHE A 263 -3.26 8.46 -7.29
CA PHE A 263 -3.39 8.19 -8.73
C PHE A 263 -3.91 9.40 -9.53
N VAL A 264 -3.63 10.62 -9.05
CA VAL A 264 -4.04 11.88 -9.69
C VAL A 264 -2.83 12.65 -10.19
N HIS A 265 -2.86 12.96 -11.49
CA HIS A 265 -1.81 13.73 -12.14
C HIS A 265 -2.32 15.04 -12.72
N VAL A 266 -1.41 15.99 -12.87
CA VAL A 266 -1.73 17.36 -13.23
C VAL A 266 -1.20 17.65 -14.62
N LYS A 267 -2.09 17.99 -15.56
CA LYS A 267 -1.72 18.30 -16.95
C LYS A 267 -2.45 19.55 -17.43
N GLY A 268 -1.70 20.64 -17.54
CA GLY A 268 -2.27 21.94 -17.91
C GLY A 268 -3.22 22.45 -16.82
N ASP A 269 -4.50 22.60 -17.14
CA ASP A 269 -5.56 23.10 -16.27
C ASP A 269 -6.47 21.98 -15.74
N ARG A 270 -5.98 20.74 -15.70
CA ARG A 270 -6.76 19.54 -15.33
C ARG A 270 -6.00 18.64 -14.38
N PHE A 271 -6.77 18.05 -13.47
CA PHE A 271 -6.42 16.86 -12.72
C PHE A 271 -6.98 15.65 -13.47
N ILE A 272 -6.16 14.62 -13.63
CA ILE A 272 -6.43 13.47 -14.49
C ILE A 272 -6.07 12.22 -13.71
N HIS A 273 -7.01 11.29 -13.62
CA HIS A 273 -6.77 9.95 -13.08
C HIS A 273 -5.69 9.22 -13.90
N GLU A 274 -4.81 8.46 -13.24
CA GLU A 274 -3.65 7.80 -13.87
C GLU A 274 -4.02 6.99 -15.13
N GLU A 275 -5.13 6.24 -15.07
CA GLU A 275 -5.62 5.44 -16.20
C GLU A 275 -6.00 6.24 -17.45
N LEU A 276 -6.24 7.54 -17.30
CA LEU A 276 -6.64 8.44 -18.38
C LEU A 276 -5.47 9.31 -18.89
N LEU A 277 -4.23 9.01 -18.47
CA LEU A 277 -3.06 9.75 -18.94
C LEU A 277 -2.66 9.43 -20.38
N GLU A 278 -2.92 8.21 -20.82
CA GLU A 278 -2.63 7.78 -22.18
C GLU A 278 -3.43 8.62 -23.18
N PRO A 279 -2.81 9.22 -24.21
CA PRO A 279 -3.47 10.16 -25.12
C PRO A 279 -4.75 9.60 -25.75
N GLU A 280 -4.74 8.32 -26.12
CA GLU A 280 -5.90 7.65 -26.73
C GLU A 280 -7.08 7.54 -25.75
N GLN A 281 -6.81 7.21 -24.48
CA GLN A 281 -7.84 7.13 -23.44
C GLN A 281 -8.36 8.53 -23.12
N PHE A 282 -7.46 9.49 -22.90
CA PHE A 282 -7.83 10.88 -22.66
C PHE A 282 -8.76 11.43 -23.74
N ASP A 283 -8.41 11.21 -25.02
CA ASP A 283 -9.19 11.69 -26.16
C ASP A 283 -10.55 10.98 -26.27
N TYR A 284 -10.59 9.67 -26.00
CA TYR A 284 -11.82 8.90 -26.01
C TYR A 284 -12.80 9.42 -24.95
N TYR A 285 -12.37 9.48 -23.69
CA TYR A 285 -13.20 9.95 -22.58
C TYR A 285 -13.63 11.40 -22.73
N SER A 286 -12.71 12.27 -23.15
CA SER A 286 -13.02 13.68 -23.40
C SER A 286 -14.12 13.86 -24.45
N LYS A 287 -14.16 12.99 -25.47
CA LYS A 287 -15.23 13.00 -26.50
C LYS A 287 -16.55 12.51 -25.94
N GLN A 288 -16.57 11.42 -25.17
CA GLN A 288 -17.80 10.86 -24.60
C GLN A 288 -18.42 11.79 -23.55
N ALA A 289 -17.59 12.41 -22.72
CA ALA A 289 -18.02 13.36 -21.69
C ALA A 289 -18.49 14.70 -22.25
N ASN A 290 -18.22 14.99 -23.53
CA ASN A 290 -18.51 16.29 -24.12
C ASN A 290 -20.02 16.58 -24.12
N GLY A 291 -20.41 17.75 -23.61
CA GLY A 291 -21.81 18.19 -23.54
C GLY A 291 -22.62 17.62 -22.36
N LYS A 292 -22.09 16.66 -21.60
CA LYS A 292 -22.76 16.14 -20.39
C LYS A 292 -22.54 17.10 -19.19
N PRO A 293 -23.53 17.28 -18.30
CA PRO A 293 -23.33 18.00 -17.05
C PRO A 293 -22.36 17.24 -16.12
N TYR A 294 -21.81 17.92 -15.12
CA TYR A 294 -21.08 17.26 -14.04
C TYR A 294 -22.05 16.90 -12.93
N TYR A 295 -21.97 15.67 -12.44
CA TYR A 295 -22.63 15.27 -11.20
C TYR A 295 -21.83 15.84 -10.03
N VAL A 296 -22.51 16.54 -9.12
CA VAL A 296 -21.92 17.14 -7.92
C VAL A 296 -22.78 16.70 -6.73
N PRO A 297 -22.34 15.71 -5.94
CA PRO A 297 -23.04 15.30 -4.72
C PRO A 297 -22.84 16.33 -3.59
N GLY A 298 -23.51 16.11 -2.45
CA GLY A 298 -23.28 16.92 -1.25
C GLY A 298 -21.85 16.81 -0.72
N LYS A 299 -21.42 17.73 0.17
CA LYS A 299 -20.03 17.76 0.68
C LYS A 299 -19.63 16.43 1.32
N GLU A 300 -20.44 15.90 2.24
CA GLU A 300 -20.08 14.67 2.95
C GLU A 300 -20.00 13.47 2.01
N GLU A 301 -20.92 13.36 1.05
CA GLU A 301 -20.94 12.30 0.04
C GLU A 301 -19.78 12.42 -0.95
N LEU A 302 -19.45 13.64 -1.39
CA LEU A 302 -18.32 13.88 -2.28
C LEU A 302 -17.01 13.42 -1.66
N LEU A 303 -16.76 13.77 -0.39
CA LEU A 303 -15.47 13.49 0.25
C LEU A 303 -15.21 11.99 0.47
N LEU A 304 -16.23 11.13 0.40
CA LEU A 304 -16.03 9.68 0.38
C LEU A 304 -15.23 9.22 -0.85
N TYR A 305 -15.37 9.91 -1.98
CA TYR A 305 -14.56 9.66 -3.17
C TYR A 305 -13.09 10.09 -3.01
N GLY A 306 -12.66 10.64 -1.86
CA GLY A 306 -11.24 10.83 -1.57
C GLY A 306 -10.47 9.51 -1.57
N ASP A 307 -11.15 8.40 -1.25
CA ASP A 307 -10.70 7.04 -1.47
C ASP A 307 -10.96 6.63 -2.94
N ALA A 308 -9.93 6.15 -3.62
CA ALA A 308 -10.00 5.75 -5.03
C ALA A 308 -10.85 4.49 -5.24
N ASP A 309 -10.98 3.65 -4.21
CA ASP A 309 -11.75 2.41 -4.25
C ASP A 309 -13.24 2.62 -3.86
N HIS A 310 -13.62 3.85 -3.49
CA HIS A 310 -14.99 4.15 -3.10
C HIS A 310 -15.98 4.09 -4.27
N TYR A 311 -17.11 3.43 -4.05
CA TYR A 311 -18.29 3.48 -4.90
C TYR A 311 -19.59 3.44 -4.07
N GLU A 312 -20.68 3.99 -4.63
CA GLU A 312 -21.99 4.03 -3.98
C GLU A 312 -22.62 2.63 -3.87
N VAL A 313 -23.09 2.26 -2.66
CA VAL A 313 -23.84 1.02 -2.44
C VAL A 313 -25.31 1.23 -2.85
N THR A 314 -25.62 0.90 -4.10
CA THR A 314 -26.97 1.02 -4.66
C THR A 314 -27.82 -0.24 -4.43
N PRO A 315 -29.17 -0.15 -4.45
CA PRO A 315 -30.02 -1.33 -4.39
C PRO A 315 -29.75 -2.38 -5.48
N GLU A 316 -29.31 -1.94 -6.66
CA GLU A 316 -28.89 -2.77 -7.78
C GLU A 316 -27.60 -3.52 -7.46
N LEU A 317 -26.59 -2.81 -6.93
CA LEU A 317 -25.32 -3.40 -6.51
C LEU A 317 -25.53 -4.44 -5.40
N GLU A 318 -26.34 -4.14 -4.38
CA GLU A 318 -26.60 -5.11 -3.33
C GLU A 318 -27.25 -6.40 -3.86
N LYS A 319 -28.12 -6.31 -4.89
CA LYS A 319 -28.71 -7.50 -5.51
C LYS A 319 -27.66 -8.31 -6.26
N PHE A 320 -26.76 -7.63 -6.99
CA PHE A 320 -25.65 -8.24 -7.69
C PHE A 320 -24.67 -8.94 -6.72
N GLN A 321 -24.27 -8.26 -5.64
CA GLN A 321 -23.42 -8.82 -4.59
C GLN A 321 -24.05 -10.04 -3.91
N ARG A 322 -25.32 -9.94 -3.50
CA ARG A 322 -26.04 -11.09 -2.90
C ARG A 322 -26.13 -12.28 -3.85
N PHE A 323 -26.20 -12.05 -5.16
CA PHE A 323 -26.15 -13.12 -6.14
C PHE A 323 -24.76 -13.76 -6.18
N ALA A 324 -23.68 -12.97 -6.23
CA ALA A 324 -22.31 -13.46 -6.22
C ALA A 324 -22.03 -14.34 -4.99
N GLU A 325 -22.30 -13.84 -3.79
CA GLU A 325 -22.07 -14.53 -2.52
C GLU A 325 -22.86 -15.84 -2.40
N ARG A 326 -24.13 -15.83 -2.84
CA ARG A 326 -25.04 -16.96 -2.61
C ARG A 326 -25.10 -17.96 -3.75
N LYS A 327 -24.68 -17.60 -4.96
CA LYS A 327 -24.86 -18.45 -6.14
C LYS A 327 -23.58 -18.72 -6.90
N LEU A 328 -22.55 -17.87 -6.79
CA LEU A 328 -21.26 -18.08 -7.48
C LEU A 328 -20.17 -18.53 -6.50
N PHE A 329 -20.03 -17.85 -5.36
CA PHE A 329 -18.88 -18.00 -4.45
C PHE A 329 -19.32 -18.41 -3.03
N ARG A 330 -20.14 -19.47 -2.93
CA ARG A 330 -20.69 -19.92 -1.64
C ARG A 330 -19.59 -20.31 -0.67
N GLY A 331 -19.47 -19.57 0.44
CA GLY A 331 -18.45 -19.79 1.47
C GLY A 331 -17.08 -19.18 1.14
N GLU A 332 -16.99 -18.40 0.06
CA GLU A 332 -15.79 -17.69 -0.38
C GLU A 332 -16.06 -16.16 -0.37
N GLU A 333 -16.39 -15.61 0.80
CA GLU A 333 -16.85 -14.21 0.95
C GLU A 333 -15.84 -13.18 0.41
N ALA A 334 -14.56 -13.32 0.75
CA ALA A 334 -13.50 -12.44 0.26
C ALA A 334 -13.40 -12.44 -1.28
N ARG A 335 -13.63 -13.60 -1.90
CA ARG A 335 -13.61 -13.74 -3.35
C ARG A 335 -14.82 -13.06 -3.99
N ALA A 336 -16.00 -13.20 -3.38
CA ALA A 336 -17.21 -12.51 -3.83
C ALA A 336 -17.03 -10.98 -3.78
N ILE A 337 -16.42 -10.46 -2.71
CA ILE A 337 -16.12 -9.03 -2.55
C ILE A 337 -15.20 -8.55 -3.68
N ASN A 338 -14.03 -9.18 -3.85
CA ASN A 338 -13.07 -8.80 -4.90
C ASN A 338 -13.69 -8.84 -6.30
N TRP A 339 -14.54 -9.83 -6.57
CA TRP A 339 -15.22 -9.95 -7.85
C TRP A 339 -16.26 -8.84 -8.10
N VAL A 340 -16.98 -8.43 -7.06
CA VAL A 340 -17.92 -7.30 -7.12
C VAL A 340 -17.18 -5.98 -7.29
N ASP A 341 -16.07 -5.77 -6.57
CA ASP A 341 -15.21 -4.60 -6.70
C ASP A 341 -14.66 -4.49 -8.13
N TYR A 342 -14.19 -5.60 -8.70
CA TYR A 342 -13.73 -5.62 -10.07
C TYR A 342 -14.85 -5.30 -11.08
N ALA A 343 -16.07 -5.78 -10.84
CA ALA A 343 -17.22 -5.44 -11.68
C ALA A 343 -17.57 -3.94 -11.62
N GLN A 344 -17.51 -3.33 -10.43
CA GLN A 344 -17.69 -1.87 -10.26
C GLN A 344 -16.61 -1.08 -10.98
N TYR A 345 -15.35 -1.48 -10.83
CA TYR A 345 -14.22 -0.88 -11.52
C TYR A 345 -14.40 -0.92 -13.05
N LEU A 346 -14.78 -2.07 -13.61
CA LEU A 346 -15.01 -2.22 -15.05
C LEU A 346 -16.16 -1.32 -15.54
N ALA A 347 -17.20 -1.14 -14.72
CA ALA A 347 -18.32 -0.25 -15.04
C ALA A 347 -17.89 1.23 -14.98
N ALA A 348 -17.21 1.65 -13.92
CA ALA A 348 -16.76 3.04 -13.72
C ALA A 348 -15.75 3.47 -14.79
N SER A 349 -14.83 2.56 -15.16
CA SER A 349 -13.86 2.69 -16.26
C SER A 349 -14.45 2.40 -17.65
N ASN A 350 -15.79 2.44 -17.78
CA ASN A 350 -16.52 2.36 -19.05
C ASN A 350 -16.10 1.20 -19.96
N THR A 351 -15.71 0.08 -19.38
CA THR A 351 -15.45 -1.13 -20.15
C THR A 351 -16.77 -1.56 -20.80
N PRO A 352 -16.83 -1.80 -22.12
CA PRO A 352 -18.06 -2.21 -22.78
C PRO A 352 -18.71 -3.40 -22.06
N PRO A 353 -20.02 -3.38 -21.74
CA PRO A 353 -20.62 -4.38 -20.84
C PRO A 353 -20.41 -5.84 -21.26
N ALA A 354 -20.40 -6.12 -22.57
CA ALA A 354 -20.11 -7.46 -23.08
C ALA A 354 -18.65 -7.89 -22.86
N GLN A 355 -17.70 -6.95 -22.98
CA GLN A 355 -16.29 -7.18 -22.67
C GLN A 355 -16.07 -7.35 -21.17
N ALA A 356 -16.70 -6.48 -20.35
CA ALA A 356 -16.64 -6.56 -18.90
C ALA A 356 -17.17 -7.90 -18.39
N MET A 357 -18.32 -8.37 -18.90
CA MET A 357 -18.85 -9.70 -18.59
C MET A 357 -17.88 -10.81 -19.01
N GLY A 358 -17.21 -10.70 -20.15
CA GLY A 358 -16.18 -11.66 -20.55
C GLY A 358 -15.02 -11.74 -19.54
N LEU A 359 -14.48 -10.59 -19.14
CA LEU A 359 -13.40 -10.49 -18.15
C LEU A 359 -13.81 -11.08 -16.79
N LEU A 360 -15.02 -10.77 -16.33
CA LEU A 360 -15.56 -11.28 -15.05
C LEU A 360 -15.73 -12.80 -15.02
N LEU A 361 -15.89 -13.45 -16.18
CA LEU A 361 -16.12 -14.89 -16.28
C LEU A 361 -14.83 -15.67 -16.57
N ASP A 362 -13.94 -15.11 -17.39
CA ASP A 362 -12.74 -15.80 -17.86
C ASP A 362 -11.70 -16.03 -16.74
N ASP A 363 -11.60 -15.10 -15.77
CA ASP A 363 -10.54 -15.12 -14.74
C ASP A 363 -10.90 -15.97 -13.50
N GLU A 364 -12.17 -16.31 -13.33
CA GLU A 364 -12.69 -16.88 -12.07
C GLU A 364 -13.07 -18.36 -12.15
N GLY A 365 -13.01 -19.00 -13.32
CA GLY A 365 -13.45 -20.40 -13.43
C GLY A 365 -14.90 -20.62 -12.98
N ILE A 366 -15.76 -19.62 -13.18
CA ILE A 366 -17.18 -19.68 -12.82
C ILE A 366 -17.87 -20.76 -13.65
N VAL A 367 -18.54 -21.67 -12.96
CA VAL A 367 -19.38 -22.71 -13.57
C VAL A 367 -20.83 -22.46 -13.18
N PHE A 368 -21.67 -22.25 -14.18
CA PHE A 368 -23.11 -22.09 -13.95
C PHE A 368 -23.79 -23.46 -13.81
N ASP A 369 -24.72 -23.55 -12.86
CA ASP A 369 -25.63 -24.67 -12.66
C ASP A 369 -26.55 -24.86 -13.88
N ASP A 370 -27.09 -23.76 -14.42
CA ASP A 370 -27.95 -23.75 -15.60
C ASP A 370 -27.96 -22.39 -16.34
N ASP A 371 -28.59 -22.37 -17.53
CA ASP A 371 -28.75 -21.16 -18.32
C ASP A 371 -29.55 -20.06 -17.60
N LYS A 372 -30.42 -20.40 -16.64
CA LYS A 372 -31.22 -19.40 -15.92
C LYS A 372 -30.34 -18.61 -14.96
N GLN A 373 -29.42 -19.29 -14.28
CA GLN A 373 -28.45 -18.63 -13.41
C GLN A 373 -27.57 -17.66 -14.21
N ALA A 374 -27.09 -18.07 -15.38
CA ALA A 374 -26.31 -17.19 -16.26
C ALA A 374 -27.12 -15.97 -16.72
N ASN A 375 -28.37 -16.16 -17.13
CA ASN A 375 -29.24 -15.04 -17.53
C ASN A 375 -29.60 -14.10 -16.37
N GLU A 376 -29.79 -14.62 -15.16
CA GLU A 376 -30.03 -13.82 -13.95
C GLU A 376 -28.81 -12.96 -13.62
N LEU A 377 -27.60 -13.54 -13.69
CA LEU A 377 -26.36 -12.79 -13.53
C LEU A 377 -26.27 -11.64 -14.53
N ILE A 378 -26.51 -11.91 -15.82
CA ILE A 378 -26.44 -10.89 -16.87
C ILE A 378 -27.41 -9.75 -16.56
N GLY A 379 -28.64 -10.05 -16.18
CA GLY A 379 -29.63 -9.03 -15.81
C GLY A 379 -29.16 -8.16 -14.64
N LEU A 380 -28.70 -8.78 -13.56
CA LEU A 380 -28.20 -8.08 -12.37
C LEU A 380 -26.96 -7.22 -12.67
N PHE A 381 -26.07 -7.72 -13.53
CA PHE A 381 -24.90 -6.98 -13.99
C PHE A 381 -25.31 -5.70 -14.75
N PHE A 382 -26.25 -5.81 -15.70
CA PHE A 382 -26.73 -4.64 -16.43
C PHE A 382 -27.46 -3.64 -15.53
N ASP A 383 -28.25 -4.11 -14.57
CA ASP A 383 -28.92 -3.23 -13.60
C ASP A 383 -27.87 -2.46 -12.77
N MET A 384 -26.84 -3.16 -12.28
CA MET A 384 -25.71 -2.56 -11.55
C MET A 384 -24.97 -1.53 -12.40
N VAL A 385 -24.54 -1.90 -13.61
CA VAL A 385 -23.83 -1.00 -14.53
C VAL A 385 -24.63 0.28 -14.80
N ASN A 386 -25.95 0.18 -14.98
CA ASN A 386 -26.79 1.36 -15.23
C ASN A 386 -26.98 2.26 -13.99
N ALA A 387 -26.69 1.74 -12.80
CA ALA A 387 -26.72 2.45 -11.52
C ALA A 387 -25.33 2.90 -11.05
N THR A 388 -24.25 2.55 -11.77
CA THR A 388 -22.87 2.93 -11.42
C THR A 388 -22.50 4.30 -12.00
N ARG A 389 -21.77 5.08 -11.21
CA ARG A 389 -21.18 6.37 -11.58
C ARG A 389 -20.03 6.14 -12.57
N MET A 390 -19.97 6.90 -13.66
CA MET A 390 -18.96 6.67 -14.72
C MET A 390 -18.19 7.94 -15.09
N TRP A 391 -16.90 7.80 -15.35
CA TRP A 391 -16.04 8.93 -15.77
C TRP A 391 -16.50 9.54 -17.09
N GLU A 392 -16.89 8.72 -18.08
CA GLU A 392 -17.42 9.21 -19.36
C GLU A 392 -18.75 9.98 -19.22
N ASN A 393 -19.41 9.84 -18.08
CA ASN A 393 -20.65 10.50 -17.72
C ASN A 393 -20.44 11.64 -16.72
N ARG A 394 -19.18 12.03 -16.45
CA ARG A 394 -18.81 13.07 -15.48
C ARG A 394 -19.45 12.82 -14.11
N GLY A 395 -19.36 11.57 -13.65
CA GLY A 395 -19.90 11.14 -12.38
C GLY A 395 -21.41 10.91 -12.38
N HIS A 396 -22.12 11.01 -13.51
CA HIS A 396 -23.51 10.56 -13.57
C HIS A 396 -23.60 9.05 -13.78
N THR A 397 -24.70 8.46 -13.32
CA THR A 397 -25.08 7.11 -13.73
C THR A 397 -25.77 7.15 -15.11
N PRO A 398 -25.73 6.05 -15.88
CA PRO A 398 -26.53 5.93 -17.11
C PRO A 398 -28.03 6.18 -16.89
N ASN A 399 -28.60 5.74 -15.76
CA ASN A 399 -30.01 5.96 -15.43
C ASN A 399 -30.35 7.45 -15.29
N GLU A 400 -29.55 8.22 -14.56
CA GLU A 400 -29.76 9.67 -14.40
C GLU A 400 -29.67 10.44 -15.73
N LEU A 401 -28.72 10.06 -16.59
CA LEU A 401 -28.59 10.71 -17.91
C LEU A 401 -29.75 10.37 -18.85
N ARG A 402 -30.36 9.19 -18.71
CA ARG A 402 -31.57 8.83 -19.47
C ARG A 402 -32.79 9.60 -18.98
N GLU A 403 -32.95 9.74 -17.67
CA GLU A 403 -34.06 10.50 -17.08
C GLU A 403 -34.01 11.98 -17.42
N SER A 404 -32.81 12.57 -17.44
CA SER A 404 -32.61 13.96 -17.87
C SER A 404 -32.75 14.19 -19.38
N GLY A 405 -32.88 13.13 -20.18
CA GLY A 405 -32.94 13.20 -21.64
C GLY A 405 -31.60 13.48 -22.32
N THR A 406 -30.49 13.48 -21.57
CA THR A 406 -29.13 13.71 -22.06
C THR A 406 -28.62 12.51 -22.86
N LEU A 407 -28.96 11.29 -22.43
CA LEU A 407 -28.73 10.07 -23.18
C LEU A 407 -29.99 9.75 -24.00
N LYS A 408 -29.86 9.65 -25.33
CA LYS A 408 -30.96 9.15 -26.16
C LYS A 408 -31.19 7.68 -25.83
N VAL A 409 -32.39 7.36 -25.35
CA VAL A 409 -32.85 5.99 -25.18
C VAL A 409 -32.75 5.30 -26.55
N LEU A 410 -31.94 4.24 -26.65
CA LEU A 410 -32.21 3.21 -27.66
C LEU A 410 -33.57 2.62 -27.27
N GLU A 411 -34.62 2.92 -28.03
CA GLU A 411 -35.91 2.26 -27.87
C GLU A 411 -35.71 0.76 -28.07
N GLY A 412 -35.60 0.02 -26.96
CA GLY A 412 -35.41 -1.43 -26.97
C GLY A 412 -35.20 -1.99 -25.57
N GLY A 413 -36.29 -2.44 -24.94
CA GLY A 413 -36.22 -3.37 -23.81
C GLY A 413 -37.00 -2.97 -22.57
N THR A 414 -38.33 -2.88 -22.68
CA THR A 414 -39.16 -3.15 -21.50
C THR A 414 -38.98 -4.61 -21.08
N ALA A 415 -38.87 -4.81 -19.77
CA ALA A 415 -38.78 -6.11 -19.13
C ALA A 415 -39.89 -7.05 -19.62
N GLY A 416 -39.51 -8.28 -19.98
CA GLY A 416 -40.45 -9.40 -20.13
C GLY A 416 -40.88 -9.74 -21.55
N SER A 417 -39.99 -10.36 -22.35
CA SER A 417 -40.36 -11.58 -23.08
C SER A 417 -39.11 -12.32 -23.56
N ALA A 418 -38.85 -13.48 -22.98
CA ALA A 418 -38.14 -14.52 -23.67
C ALA A 418 -39.03 -15.00 -24.83
N GLY A 419 -38.51 -14.98 -26.06
CA GLY A 419 -39.19 -15.64 -27.17
C GLY A 419 -38.97 -14.99 -28.54
N ALA A 420 -38.07 -15.61 -29.30
CA ALA A 420 -38.12 -15.70 -30.76
C ALA A 420 -37.87 -14.43 -31.60
N GLY A 421 -36.64 -14.36 -32.11
CA GLY A 421 -36.43 -14.20 -33.55
C GLY A 421 -36.32 -12.77 -34.07
N GLN A 422 -35.13 -12.19 -33.99
CA GLN A 422 -34.60 -11.39 -35.09
C GLN A 422 -33.20 -11.88 -35.45
N ASN A 423 -33.08 -12.41 -36.67
CA ASN A 423 -31.82 -12.79 -37.28
C ASN A 423 -30.89 -11.57 -37.30
N VAL A 424 -29.90 -11.56 -36.41
CA VAL A 424 -28.69 -10.76 -36.63
C VAL A 424 -28.02 -11.40 -37.85
N ILE A 425 -28.17 -10.77 -39.01
CA ILE A 425 -27.31 -11.07 -40.15
C ILE A 425 -25.92 -10.60 -39.73
N ALA A 426 -25.16 -11.49 -39.10
CA ALA A 426 -23.73 -11.32 -38.97
C ALA A 426 -23.19 -11.25 -40.41
N GLU A 427 -22.71 -10.08 -40.83
CA GLU A 427 -21.94 -9.99 -42.06
C GLU A 427 -20.80 -11.01 -41.96
N LYS A 428 -20.83 -11.99 -42.87
CA LYS A 428 -19.79 -13.02 -42.94
C LYS A 428 -18.45 -12.33 -43.19
N VAL A 429 -17.62 -12.24 -42.16
CA VAL A 429 -16.23 -11.78 -42.27
C VAL A 429 -15.53 -12.61 -43.35
N GLY A 430 -15.09 -11.92 -44.42
CA GLY A 430 -14.39 -12.56 -45.52
C GLY A 430 -13.05 -13.09 -45.07
N ARG A 431 -12.63 -14.26 -45.59
CA ARG A 431 -11.35 -14.90 -45.23
C ARG A 431 -10.11 -13.98 -45.35
N ASN A 432 -10.18 -12.94 -46.18
CA ASN A 432 -9.09 -11.99 -46.39
C ASN A 432 -9.24 -10.65 -45.65
N ASP A 433 -10.34 -10.43 -44.94
CA ASP A 433 -10.63 -9.19 -44.21
C ASP A 433 -9.81 -9.12 -42.90
N PRO A 434 -9.63 -7.92 -42.31
CA PRO A 434 -9.02 -7.78 -40.99
C PRO A 434 -9.73 -8.63 -39.95
N CYS A 435 -8.96 -9.31 -39.10
CA CYS A 435 -9.51 -10.20 -38.09
C CYS A 435 -10.18 -9.38 -36.98
N PRO A 436 -11.44 -9.66 -36.61
CA PRO A 436 -12.20 -8.87 -35.65
C PRO A 436 -11.65 -8.95 -34.22
N CYS A 437 -10.71 -9.86 -33.93
CA CYS A 437 -10.02 -9.95 -32.64
C CYS A 437 -8.94 -8.86 -32.42
N GLY A 438 -8.88 -7.84 -33.27
CA GLY A 438 -7.95 -6.71 -33.13
C GLY A 438 -6.47 -7.03 -33.42
N SER A 439 -6.12 -8.26 -33.83
CA SER A 439 -4.72 -8.67 -34.00
C SER A 439 -3.98 -8.04 -35.19
N GLY A 440 -4.66 -7.21 -35.99
CA GLY A 440 -4.14 -6.62 -37.22
C GLY A 440 -3.88 -7.59 -38.38
N LYS A 441 -4.10 -8.90 -38.20
CA LYS A 441 -3.90 -9.96 -39.21
C LYS A 441 -5.17 -10.19 -40.03
N LYS A 442 -5.06 -10.78 -41.23
CA LYS A 442 -6.22 -11.24 -42.01
C LYS A 442 -6.90 -12.44 -41.35
N TYR A 443 -8.23 -12.52 -41.39
CA TYR A 443 -9.03 -13.54 -40.69
C TYR A 443 -8.53 -14.98 -40.90
N LYS A 444 -8.23 -15.40 -42.14
CA LYS A 444 -7.68 -16.75 -42.44
C LYS A 444 -6.33 -17.09 -41.80
N LYS A 445 -5.59 -16.10 -41.30
CA LYS A 445 -4.27 -16.27 -40.67
C LYS A 445 -4.31 -16.11 -39.15
N CYS A 446 -5.48 -15.85 -38.57
CA CYS A 446 -5.70 -15.66 -37.15
C CYS A 446 -6.86 -16.57 -36.68
N CYS A 447 -8.03 -16.03 -36.37
CA CYS A 447 -9.17 -16.80 -35.86
C CYS A 447 -9.82 -17.75 -36.88
N GLY A 448 -9.53 -17.61 -38.18
CA GLY A 448 -10.06 -18.47 -39.24
C GLY A 448 -9.14 -19.65 -39.61
N LYS A 449 -8.32 -20.13 -38.67
CA LYS A 449 -7.45 -21.31 -38.83
C LYS A 449 -8.18 -22.61 -38.51
#